data_AF-A0A249NSE5-F1
#
_entry.id   AF-A0A249NSE5-F1
#
_cell.length_a   1.000
_cell.length_b   1.000
_cell.length_c   1.000
_cell.angle_alpha   90.00
_cell.angle_beta   90.00
_cell.angle_gamma   90.00
#
_symmetry.space_group_name_H-M   'P 1'
#
loop_
_entity.id
_entity.type
_entity.pdbx_description
1 polymer ?
#
loop_
_entity_poly.entity_id
_entity_poly.type
_entity_poly.pdbx_seq_one_letter_code
_entity_poly.pdbx_strand_id
1 'polypeptide(L)' 'MWPEDLDALQRVFDRLCNEYRWPRKSAQAQRYGRMLIEEYQAGTRDERLLLAAGRSFIDRSLAQKRPA' A
#
# COMPACT_ATOMS: atom_id res chain seq x y z
N MET A 1 9.65 -9.39 -12.38
CA MET A 1 8.31 -8.79 -12.19
C MET A 1 7.71 -8.64 -13.57
N TRP A 2 6.56 -9.26 -13.84
CA TRP A 2 5.91 -9.13 -15.14
C TRP A 2 5.12 -7.81 -15.20
N PRO A 3 4.87 -7.26 -16.40
CA PRO A 3 4.12 -6.01 -16.55
C PRO A 3 2.71 -6.08 -15.93
N GLU A 4 2.06 -7.23 -15.99
CA GLU A 4 0.73 -7.45 -15.41
C GLU A 4 0.71 -7.35 -13.87
N ASP A 5 1.80 -7.80 -13.23
CA ASP A 5 1.98 -7.69 -11.78
C ASP A 5 2.18 -6.23 -11.36
N LEU A 6 2.92 -5.47 -12.16
CA LEU A 6 3.16 -4.06 -11.92
C LEU A 6 1.85 -3.26 -12.02
N ASP A 7 1.01 -3.56 -13.01
CA ASP A 7 -0.31 -2.96 -13.16
C ASP A 7 -1.22 -3.27 -11.96
N ALA A 8 -1.21 -4.50 -11.46
CA ALA A 8 -1.95 -4.86 -10.25
C ALA A 8 -1.46 -4.07 -9.03
N LEU A 9 -0.14 -4.01 -8.80
CA LEU A 9 0.45 -3.23 -7.71
C LEU A 9 0.09 -1.74 -7.82
N GLN A 10 0.12 -1.19 -9.04
CA GLN A 10 -0.21 0.20 -9.28
C GLN A 10 -1.70 0.49 -9.04
N ARG A 11 -2.61 -0.42 -9.43
CA ARG A 11 -4.04 -0.32 -9.11
C ARG A 11 -4.30 -0.32 -7.60
N VAL A 12 -3.65 -1.22 -6.86
CA VAL A 12 -3.76 -1.28 -5.39
C VAL A 12 -3.25 0.01 -4.75
N PHE A 13 -2.08 0.46 -5.18
CA PHE A 13 -1.45 1.69 -4.70
C PHE A 13 -2.33 2.91 -4.92
N ASP A 14 -2.85 3.07 -6.15
CA ASP A 14 -3.69 4.20 -6.53
C ASP A 14 -5.02 4.20 -5.78
N ARG A 15 -5.61 3.02 -5.57
CA ARG A 15 -6.84 2.88 -4.79
C ARG A 15 -6.66 3.38 -3.38
N LEU A 16 -5.56 3.02 -2.71
CA LEU A 16 -5.30 3.46 -1.33
C LEU A 16 -4.89 4.92 -1.25
N CYS A 17 -4.12 5.44 -2.22
CA CYS A 17 -3.86 6.87 -2.30
C CYS A 17 -5.17 7.67 -2.41
N ASN A 18 -6.13 7.21 -3.22
CA ASN A 18 -7.44 7.85 -3.34
C ASN A 18 -8.28 7.70 -2.06
N GLU A 19 -8.32 6.52 -1.47
CA GLU A 19 -9.10 6.22 -0.25
C GLU A 19 -8.67 7.10 0.94
N TYR A 20 -7.36 7.26 1.14
CA TYR A 20 -6.81 8.09 2.22
C TYR A 20 -6.50 9.54 1.81
N ARG A 21 -6.87 9.95 0.59
CA ARG A 21 -6.61 11.28 0.01
C ARG A 21 -5.14 11.71 0.10
N TRP A 22 -4.24 10.77 -0.16
CA TRP A 22 -2.81 11.05 -0.15
C TRP A 22 -2.29 11.39 -1.54
N PRO A 23 -1.46 12.46 -1.67
CA PRO A 23 -0.67 12.65 -2.87
C PRO A 23 0.24 11.44 -3.08
N ARG A 24 0.35 10.94 -4.31
CA ARG A 24 1.25 9.82 -4.66
C ARG A 24 2.71 10.06 -4.24
N LYS A 25 3.12 11.33 -4.19
CA LYS A 25 4.48 11.75 -3.79
C LYS A 25 4.62 12.00 -2.29
N SER A 26 3.58 11.78 -1.47
CA SER A 26 3.67 11.94 -0.02
C SER A 26 4.56 10.87 0.61
N ALA A 27 5.13 11.18 1.78
CA ALA A 27 5.92 10.22 2.53
C ALA A 27 5.11 8.98 2.94
N GLN A 28 3.81 9.15 3.20
CA GLN A 28 2.87 8.06 3.51
C GLN A 28 2.70 7.13 2.31
N ALA A 29 2.40 7.69 1.13
CA ALA A 29 2.27 6.93 -0.09
C ALA A 29 3.59 6.20 -0.42
N GLN A 30 4.74 6.85 -0.35
CA GLN A 30 6.03 6.18 -0.59
C GLN A 30 6.36 5.06 0.40
N ARG A 31 5.94 5.17 1.67
CA ARG A 31 6.08 4.08 2.65
C ARG A 31 5.18 2.90 2.27
N TYR A 32 3.94 3.18 1.89
CA TYR A 32 3.02 2.14 1.46
C TYR A 32 3.49 1.43 0.19
N GLY A 33 3.96 2.18 -0.82
CA GLY A 33 4.48 1.60 -2.06
C GLY A 33 5.67 0.67 -1.83
N ARG A 34 6.55 0.98 -0.87
CA ARG A 34 7.64 0.09 -0.47
C ARG A 34 7.11 -1.21 0.16
N MET A 35 6.23 -1.10 1.13
CA MET A 35 5.62 -2.26 1.77
C MET A 35 4.89 -3.16 0.75
N LEU A 36 4.20 -2.57 -0.21
CA LEU A 36 3.49 -3.31 -1.26
C LEU A 36 4.44 -4.17 -2.11
N ILE A 37 5.61 -3.61 -2.46
CA ILE A 37 6.64 -4.31 -3.23
C ILE A 37 7.25 -5.44 -2.38
N GLU A 38 7.50 -5.19 -1.09
CA GLU A 38 8.03 -6.20 -0.16
C GLU A 38 7.07 -7.38 -0.01
N GLU A 39 5.78 -7.12 0.23
CA GLU A 39 4.73 -8.17 0.32
C GLU A 39 4.60 -8.97 -0.98
N TYR A 40 4.68 -8.28 -2.12
CA TYR A 40 4.67 -8.95 -3.42
C TYR A 40 5.89 -9.84 -3.62
N GLN A 41 7.08 -9.37 -3.24
CA GLN A 41 8.33 -10.15 -3.31
C GLN A 41 8.32 -11.34 -2.34
N ALA A 42 7.62 -11.23 -1.21
CA ALA A 42 7.41 -12.31 -0.26
C ALA A 42 6.43 -13.40 -0.78
N GLY A 43 5.75 -13.15 -1.90
CA GLY A 43 4.87 -14.11 -2.57
C GLY A 43 3.38 -13.74 -2.53
N THR A 44 3.00 -12.64 -1.88
CA THR A 44 1.61 -12.17 -1.85
C THR A 44 1.26 -11.47 -3.16
N ARG A 45 0.66 -12.20 -4.09
CA ARG A 45 0.27 -11.67 -5.42
C ARG A 45 -1.22 -11.34 -5.56
N ASP A 46 -2.03 -11.70 -4.56
CA ASP A 46 -3.46 -11.43 -4.59
C ASP A 46 -3.75 -9.95 -4.27
N GLU A 47 -4.44 -9.28 -5.21
CA GLU A 47 -4.78 -7.86 -5.11
C GLU A 47 -5.58 -7.54 -3.83
N ARG A 48 -6.48 -8.44 -3.43
CA ARG A 48 -7.33 -8.25 -2.24
C ARG A 48 -6.51 -8.42 -0.96
N LEU A 49 -5.57 -9.35 -0.93
CA LEU A 49 -4.67 -9.53 0.21
C LEU A 49 -3.74 -8.33 0.36
N LEU A 50 -3.17 -7.82 -0.74
CA LEU A 50 -2.32 -6.62 -0.73
C LEU A 50 -3.09 -5.37 -0.27
N LEU A 51 -4.35 -5.22 -0.68
CA LEU A 51 -5.24 -4.15 -0.19
C LEU A 51 -5.53 -4.28 1.30
N ALA A 52 -5.85 -5.49 1.78
CA ALA A 52 -6.14 -5.73 3.19
C ALA A 52 -4.90 -5.45 4.07
N ALA A 53 -3.75 -5.99 3.69
CA ALA A 53 -2.47 -5.73 4.35
C ALA A 53 -2.15 -4.22 4.36
N GLY A 54 -2.39 -3.53 3.25
CA GLY A 54 -2.23 -2.09 3.13
C GLY A 54 -3.08 -1.30 4.10
N ARG A 55 -4.38 -1.57 4.15
CA ARG A 55 -5.29 -0.92 5.10
C ARG A 55 -4.87 -1.15 6.54
N SER A 56 -4.54 -2.39 6.91
CA SER A 56 -4.08 -2.71 8.27
C SER A 56 -2.78 -1.99 8.64
N PHE A 57 -1.83 -1.91 7.72
CA PHE A 57 -0.57 -1.18 7.93
C PHE A 57 -0.80 0.33 8.11
N ILE A 58 -1.65 0.91 7.26
CA ILE A 58 -2.01 2.33 7.33
C ILE A 58 -2.72 2.64 8.65
N ASP A 59 -3.74 1.86 8.99
CA ASP A 59 -4.51 2.04 10.22
C ASP A 59 -3.60 1.97 11.47
N ARG A 60 -2.72 0.96 11.52
CA ARG A 60 -1.72 0.83 12.58
C ARG A 60 -0.72 1.99 12.61
N SER A 61 -0.36 2.53 11.44
CA SER A 61 0.54 3.69 11.37
C SER A 61 -0.14 4.99 11.79
N LEU A 62 -1.45 5.15 11.53
CA LEU A 62 -2.24 6.29 11.98
C LEU A 62 -2.49 6.23 13.48
N ALA A 63 -2.78 5.04 14.02
CA ALA A 63 -2.94 4.81 15.45
C ALA A 63 -1.66 5.20 16.25
N GLN A 64 -0.48 4.87 15.74
CA GLN A 64 0.80 5.24 16.35
C GLN A 64 1.10 6.75 16.29
N LYS A 65 0.43 7.52 15.41
CA LYS A 65 0.68 8.95 15.21
C LYS A 65 -0.16 9.86 16.10
N ARG A 66 -1.07 9.33 16.92
CA ARG A 66 -1.76 10.07 17.99
C ARG A 66 -0.99 9.88 19.29
N PRO A 67 0.00 10.74 19.63
CA PRO A 67 0.43 10.83 21.01
C PRO A 67 -0.76 11.37 21.83
N ALA A 68 -0.97 10.76 23.00
CA ALA A 68 -1.86 11.25 24.04
C ALA A 68 -1.37 12.60 24.59
#